data_AF-A0A953DT82-F1
#
_entry.id   AF-A0A953DT82-F1
#
_cell.length_a   1.000
_cell.length_b   1.000
_cell.length_c   1.000
_cell.angle_alpha   90.00
_cell.angle_beta   90.00
_cell.angle_gamma   90.00
#
_symmetry.space_group_name_H-M   'P 1'
#
loop_
_entity.id
_entity.type
_entity.pdbx_description
1 polymer ?
#
loop_
_entity_poly.entity_id
_entity_poly.type
_entity_poly.pdbx_seq_one_letter_code
_entity_poly.pdbx_strand_id
1 'polypeptide(L)'
;MHLVDSLVVFAGCGDRLRAAPAEALELAIDGPFAPALADEPDNLVLRAARALAAAAAARGWPRRCTGAALRLDKRLPVASGIGGGSSDAAAALLTLAALWGLPDEPGLLQAIGLGLGADLPVCLER
;
A
#
# COMPACT_ATOMS: atom_id res chain seq x y z
N MET A 1 -18.12 -8.76 -24.53
CA MET A 1 -17.01 -8.00 -23.91
C MET A 1 -17.63 -7.30 -22.71
N HIS A 2 -17.44 -7.83 -21.51
CA HIS A 2 -18.09 -7.26 -20.31
C HIS A 2 -17.14 -6.24 -19.71
N LEU A 3 -17.50 -4.95 -19.84
CA LEU A 3 -16.89 -3.86 -19.10
C LEU A 3 -17.32 -4.02 -17.65
N VAL A 4 -16.36 -4.27 -16.76
CA VAL A 4 -16.62 -4.22 -15.32
C VAL A 4 -16.55 -2.74 -14.92
N ASP A 5 -17.71 -2.15 -14.68
CA ASP A 5 -17.83 -0.87 -13.98
C ASP A 5 -17.55 -1.11 -12.49
N SER A 6 -16.42 -0.60 -12.01
CA SER A 6 -16.05 -0.67 -10.59
C SER A 6 -16.53 0.59 -9.87
N LEU A 7 -17.63 0.48 -9.13
CA LEU A 7 -18.13 1.54 -8.25
C LEU A 7 -17.30 1.59 -6.96
N VAL A 8 -16.50 2.64 -6.78
CA VAL A 8 -15.82 2.91 -5.50
C VAL A 8 -16.80 3.66 -4.58
N VAL A 9 -17.38 2.96 -3.60
CA VAL A 9 -18.18 3.57 -2.54
C VAL A 9 -17.28 3.74 -1.31
N PHE A 10 -17.07 4.98 -0.87
CA PHE A 10 -16.47 5.28 0.43
C PHE A 10 -17.47 4.95 1.54
N ALA A 11 -17.60 3.66 1.88
CA ALA A 11 -18.31 3.23 3.07
C ALA A 11 -17.58 3.79 4.30
N GLY A 12 -18.30 4.26 5.32
CA GLY A 12 -17.75 4.74 6.59
C GLY A 12 -16.99 3.67 7.41
N CYS A 13 -16.79 2.48 6.85
CA CYS A 13 -15.93 1.42 7.34
C CYS A 13 -14.80 1.17 6.32
N GLY A 14 -13.56 1.20 6.80
CA GLY A 14 -12.38 0.98 5.96
C GLY A 14 -11.25 0.38 6.78
N ASP A 15 -10.26 -0.17 6.08
CA ASP A 15 -9.04 -0.63 6.70
C ASP A 15 -8.21 0.57 7.18
N ARG A 16 -7.42 0.37 8.23
CA ARG A 16 -6.58 1.43 8.79
C ARG A 16 -5.13 1.00 8.74
N LEU A 17 -4.34 1.73 7.94
CA LEU A 17 -2.91 1.57 7.88
C LEU A 17 -2.19 2.66 8.69
N ARG A 18 -1.18 2.25 9.46
CA ARG A 18 -0.26 3.16 10.17
C ARG A 18 1.17 2.78 9.82
N ALA A 19 2.04 3.77 9.73
CA ALA A 19 3.47 3.56 9.58
C ALA A 19 4.23 4.33 10.65
N ALA A 20 5.30 3.73 11.18
CA ALA A 20 6.25 4.36 12.08
C ALA A 20 7.68 4.11 11.59
N PRO A 21 8.65 4.99 11.91
CA PRO A 21 10.05 4.76 11.56
C PRO A 21 10.55 3.48 12.24
N ALA A 22 11.30 2.67 11.51
CA ALA A 22 11.94 1.45 12.01
C ALA A 22 13.25 1.19 11.27
N GLU A 23 14.07 0.26 11.76
CA GLU A 23 15.33 -0.13 11.09
C GLU A 23 15.09 -1.04 9.88
N ALA A 24 14.01 -1.82 9.90
CA ALA A 24 13.61 -2.75 8.85
C ALA A 24 12.17 -2.49 8.37
N LEU A 25 11.79 -3.09 7.24
CA LEU A 25 10.41 -3.14 6.78
C LEU A 25 9.69 -4.30 7.47
N GLU A 26 8.71 -3.97 8.29
CA GLU A 26 7.90 -4.93 9.03
C GLU A 26 6.42 -4.64 8.77
N LEU A 27 5.60 -5.69 8.68
CA LEU A 27 4.14 -5.56 8.58
C LEU A 27 3.49 -6.41 9.66
N ALA A 28 2.74 -5.75 10.53
CA ALA A 28 1.79 -6.38 11.44
C ALA A 28 0.38 -6.19 10.88
N ILE A 29 -0.40 -7.26 10.85
CA ILE A 29 -1.80 -7.23 10.42
C ILE A 29 -2.66 -7.60 11.62
N ASP A 30 -3.58 -6.72 11.97
CA ASP A 30 -4.57 -6.91 13.03
C ASP A 30 -5.98 -6.93 12.43
N GLY A 31 -6.97 -7.24 13.27
CA GLY A 31 -8.38 -7.22 12.89
C GLY A 31 -8.93 -8.60 12.55
N PRO A 32 -10.26 -8.72 12.40
CA PRO A 32 -10.95 -10.00 12.24
C PRO A 32 -10.52 -10.77 10.98
N PHE A 33 -9.98 -10.08 9.98
CA PHE A 33 -9.53 -10.68 8.72
C PHE A 33 -8.01 -10.84 8.61
N ALA A 34 -7.25 -10.52 9.66
CA ALA A 34 -5.79 -10.72 9.67
C ALA A 34 -5.34 -12.16 9.37
N PRO A 35 -6.01 -13.22 9.88
CA PRO A 35 -5.60 -14.60 9.58
C PRO A 35 -5.63 -14.93 8.09
N ALA A 36 -6.51 -14.30 7.30
CA ALA A 36 -6.60 -14.51 5.87
C ALA A 36 -5.41 -13.96 5.08
N LEU A 37 -4.64 -13.05 5.68
CA LEU A 37 -3.46 -12.41 5.08
C LEU A 37 -2.15 -12.91 5.71
N ALA A 38 -2.21 -13.67 6.81
CA ALA A 38 -1.04 -14.19 7.51
C ALA A 38 -0.27 -15.24 6.69
N ASP A 39 -0.98 -16.02 5.88
CA ASP A 39 -0.41 -17.04 4.99
C ASP A 39 -0.11 -16.51 3.58
N GLU A 40 -0.29 -15.20 3.33
CA GLU A 40 0.01 -14.59 2.04
C GLU A 40 1.47 -14.07 2.05
N PRO A 41 2.45 -14.83 1.50
CA PRO A 41 3.86 -14.44 1.54
C PRO A 41 4.16 -13.17 0.73
N ASP A 42 3.20 -12.73 -0.08
CA ASP A 42 3.36 -11.64 -1.05
C ASP A 42 2.34 -10.51 -0.84
N ASN A 43 2.10 -10.15 0.42
CA ASN A 43 1.20 -9.05 0.77
C ASN A 43 1.56 -7.77 -0.01
N LEU A 44 0.58 -7.24 -0.77
CA LEU A 44 0.74 -6.07 -1.64
C LEU A 44 1.25 -4.83 -0.88
N VAL A 45 0.95 -4.68 0.41
CA VAL A 45 1.47 -3.60 1.26
C VAL A 45 2.98 -3.67 1.41
N LEU A 46 3.53 -4.86 1.67
CA LEU A 46 4.97 -5.06 1.77
C LEU A 46 5.66 -4.88 0.42
N ARG A 47 5.02 -5.32 -0.68
CA ARG A 47 5.55 -5.11 -2.03
C ARG A 47 5.59 -3.62 -2.38
N ALA A 48 4.53 -2.87 -2.06
CA ALA A 48 4.47 -1.42 -2.20
C ALA A 48 5.59 -0.73 -1.43
N ALA A 49 5.79 -1.10 -0.17
CA ALA A 49 6.86 -0.56 0.66
C ALA A 49 8.25 -0.80 0.06
N ARG A 50 8.52 -2.04 -0.39
CA ARG A 50 9.79 -2.42 -1.03
C ARG A 50 10.01 -1.69 -2.35
N ALA A 51 8.97 -1.56 -3.18
CA ALA A 51 9.05 -0.87 -4.47
C ALA A 51 9.34 0.62 -4.28
N LEU A 52 8.69 1.27 -3.30
CA LEU A 52 8.97 2.66 -2.97
C LEU A 52 10.39 2.85 -2.41
N ALA A 53 10.84 1.96 -1.54
CA ALA A 53 12.21 1.99 -1.02
C ALA A 53 13.26 1.82 -2.13
N ALA A 54 13.02 0.91 -3.09
CA ALA A 54 13.88 0.73 -4.25
C ALA A 54 13.89 1.97 -5.16
N ALA A 55 12.72 2.58 -5.41
CA ALA A 55 12.61 3.80 -6.20
C ALA A 55 13.34 4.98 -5.54
N ALA A 56 13.21 5.11 -4.21
CA ALA A 56 13.93 6.11 -3.42
C ALA A 56 15.45 5.90 -3.48
N ALA A 57 15.92 4.65 -3.36
CA ALA A 57 17.33 4.31 -3.47
C ALA A 57 17.89 4.63 -4.86
N ALA A 58 17.15 4.31 -5.94
CA ALA A 58 17.56 4.61 -7.31
C ALA A 58 17.68 6.11 -7.58
N ARG A 59 16.92 6.94 -6.86
CA ARG A 59 16.95 8.41 -6.93
C ARG A 59 17.99 9.04 -6.01
N GLY A 60 18.71 8.25 -5.22
CA GLY A 60 19.70 8.74 -4.26
C GLY A 60 19.09 9.44 -3.04
N TRP A 61 17.82 9.17 -2.73
CA TRP A 61 17.17 9.71 -1.54
C TRP A 61 17.74 9.07 -0.25
N PRO A 62 17.66 9.76 0.90
CA PRO A 62 18.37 9.34 2.11
C PRO A 62 18.00 7.91 2.56
N ARG A 63 19.00 7.04 2.78
CA ARG A 63 18.83 5.66 3.28
C ARG A 63 18.17 5.54 4.66
N ARG A 64 18.20 6.60 5.46
CA ARG A 64 17.46 6.69 6.74
C ARG A 64 15.93 6.60 6.55
N CYS A 65 15.45 6.57 5.31
CA CYS A 65 14.06 6.58 4.92
C CYS A 65 13.62 5.28 4.21
N THR A 66 14.14 4.10 4.56
CA THR A 66 13.70 2.83 3.90
C THR A 66 13.18 1.77 4.86
N GLY A 67 13.33 1.97 6.17
CA GLY A 67 12.71 1.12 7.19
C GLY A 67 11.40 1.73 7.70
N ALA A 68 10.41 0.87 7.93
CA ALA A 68 9.11 1.27 8.45
C ALA A 68 8.39 0.08 9.08
N ALA A 69 7.84 0.28 10.27
CA ALA A 69 6.89 -0.64 10.89
C ALA A 69 5.48 -0.27 10.43
N LEU A 70 4.89 -1.11 9.59
CA LEU A 70 3.54 -0.97 9.06
C LEU A 70 2.58 -1.77 9.93
N ARG A 71 1.42 -1.17 10.25
CA ARG A 71 0.35 -1.83 10.98
C ARG A 71 -0.96 -1.66 10.23
N LEU A 72 -1.51 -2.76 9.72
CA LEU A 72 -2.76 -2.82 8.98
C LEU A 72 -3.85 -3.42 9.86
N ASP A 73 -4.83 -2.61 10.28
CA ASP A 73 -6.06 -3.09 10.90
C ASP A 73 -7.06 -3.42 9.79
N LYS A 74 -7.16 -4.72 9.46
CA LYS A 74 -7.99 -5.27 8.39
C LYS A 74 -9.39 -5.57 8.91
N ARG A 75 -10.31 -4.64 8.65
CA ARG A 75 -11.71 -4.68 9.07
C ARG A 75 -12.65 -5.03 7.93
N LEU A 76 -12.21 -4.81 6.69
CA LEU A 76 -12.95 -5.21 5.52
C LEU A 76 -12.66 -6.68 5.18
N PRO A 77 -13.68 -7.46 4.79
CA PRO A 77 -13.46 -8.81 4.29
C PRO A 77 -12.47 -8.80 3.14
N VAL A 78 -11.61 -9.80 3.06
CA VAL A 78 -10.76 -10.03 1.89
C VAL A 78 -11.68 -10.47 0.74
N ALA A 79 -12.14 -9.51 -0.06
CA ALA A 79 -13.00 -9.77 -1.21
C ALA A 79 -12.13 -10.05 -2.45
N SER A 80 -12.28 -11.24 -3.03
CA SER A 80 -11.57 -11.77 -4.21
C SER A 80 -11.81 -10.98 -5.51
N GLY A 81 -11.42 -9.70 -5.55
CA GLY A 81 -11.45 -8.88 -6.77
C GLY A 81 -12.02 -7.46 -6.64
N ILE A 82 -12.24 -6.94 -5.43
CA ILE A 82 -12.76 -5.57 -5.26
C ILE A 82 -11.89 -4.81 -4.25
N GLY A 83 -10.77 -4.28 -4.73
CA GLY A 83 -10.12 -3.11 -4.13
C GLY A 83 -9.48 -3.23 -2.73
N GLY A 84 -9.61 -4.33 -2.00
CA GLY A 84 -9.09 -4.44 -0.63
C GLY A 84 -7.56 -4.32 -0.55
N GLY A 85 -6.84 -5.23 -1.21
CA GLY A 85 -5.37 -5.23 -1.19
C GLY A 85 -4.73 -4.07 -1.96
N SER A 86 -5.33 -3.65 -3.08
CA SER A 86 -4.85 -2.50 -3.87
C SER A 86 -5.04 -1.18 -3.12
N SER A 87 -6.15 -1.00 -2.40
CA SER A 87 -6.36 0.19 -1.55
C SER A 87 -5.39 0.21 -0.38
N ASP A 88 -5.13 -0.93 0.27
CA ASP A 88 -4.13 -1.03 1.35
C ASP A 88 -2.73 -0.69 0.85
N ALA A 89 -2.36 -1.20 -0.33
CA ALA A 89 -1.07 -0.92 -0.96
C ALA A 89 -0.94 0.55 -1.38
N ALA A 90 -1.99 1.16 -1.93
CA ALA A 90 -2.03 2.59 -2.23
C ALA A 90 -1.89 3.43 -0.95
N ALA A 91 -2.60 3.06 0.12
CA ALA A 91 -2.46 3.69 1.43
C ALA A 91 -1.04 3.55 1.98
N ALA A 92 -0.36 2.41 1.74
CA ALA A 92 1.02 2.20 2.13
C ALA A 92 1.98 3.12 1.37
N LEU A 93 1.85 3.24 0.05
CA LEU A 93 2.66 4.15 -0.75
C LEU A 93 2.54 5.59 -0.26
N LEU A 94 1.31 6.07 -0.06
CA LEU A 94 1.06 7.44 0.41
C LEU A 94 1.61 7.66 1.82
N THR A 95 1.35 6.73 2.74
CA THR A 95 1.79 6.84 4.15
C THR A 95 3.31 6.79 4.25
N LEU A 96 3.97 5.92 3.50
CA LEU A 96 5.42 5.80 3.49
C LEU A 96 6.10 6.98 2.82
N ALA A 97 5.57 7.47 1.70
CA ALA A 97 6.09 8.68 1.06
C ALA A 97 6.08 9.88 2.02
N ALA A 98 4.99 10.03 2.80
CA ALA A 98 4.88 11.04 3.84
C ALA A 98 5.84 10.78 5.02
N LEU A 99 5.90 9.55 5.53
CA LEU A 99 6.77 9.17 6.65
C LEU A 99 8.25 9.40 6.35
N TRP A 100 8.65 9.08 5.12
CA TRP A 100 10.02 9.16 4.63
C TRP A 100 10.40 10.55 4.13
N GLY A 101 9.45 11.49 4.09
CA GLY A 101 9.65 12.84 3.60
C GLY A 101 10.15 12.85 2.15
N LEU A 102 9.63 11.94 1.33
CA LEU A 102 10.00 11.87 -0.08
C LEU A 102 9.48 13.13 -0.79
N PRO A 103 10.25 13.70 -1.73
CA PRO A 103 9.74 14.81 -2.51
C PRO A 103 8.54 14.34 -3.33
N ASP A 104 7.55 15.23 -3.46
CA ASP A 104 6.37 14.99 -4.26
C ASP A 104 6.77 15.03 -5.74
N GLU A 105 7.03 13.85 -6.31
CA GLU A 105 7.32 13.67 -7.72
C GLU A 105 6.04 13.22 -8.44
N PRO A 106 5.48 14.05 -9.34
CA PRO A 106 4.28 13.71 -10.08
C PRO A 106 4.43 12.37 -10.80
N GLY A 107 3.49 11.46 -10.57
CA GLY A 107 3.44 10.16 -11.24
C GLY A 107 4.36 9.08 -10.66
N LEU A 108 5.22 9.37 -9.68
CA LEU A 108 6.07 8.33 -9.07
C LEU A 108 5.25 7.20 -8.44
N LEU A 109 4.28 7.56 -7.60
CA LEU A 109 3.44 6.57 -6.93
C LEU A 109 2.56 5.81 -7.92
N GLN A 110 2.12 6.46 -9.00
CA GLN A 110 1.36 5.82 -10.08
C GLN A 110 2.21 4.82 -10.85
N ALA A 111 3.45 5.17 -11.19
CA ALA A 111 4.40 4.28 -11.85
C ALA A 111 4.75 3.06 -10.99
N ILE A 112 4.92 3.26 -9.68
CA ILE A 112 5.10 2.15 -8.72
C ILE A 112 3.82 1.30 -8.66
N GLY A 113 2.65 1.93 -8.60
CA GLY A 113 1.35 1.27 -8.58
C GLY A 113 1.12 0.36 -9.79
N LEU A 114 1.44 0.84 -10.99
CA LEU A 114 1.35 0.06 -12.24
C LEU A 114 2.17 -1.24 -12.19
N GLY A 115 3.33 -1.22 -11.54
CA GLY A 115 4.18 -2.40 -11.38
C GLY A 115 3.67 -3.41 -10.34
N LEU A 116 2.73 -3.01 -9.48
CA LEU A 116 2.21 -3.83 -8.39
C LEU A 116 0.82 -4.40 -8.70
N GLY A 117 0.01 -3.68 -9.48
CA GLY A 117 -1.29 -4.13 -9.96
C GLY A 117 -2.00 -3.04 -10.77
N ALA A 118 -2.75 -3.44 -11.79
CA ALA A 118 -3.45 -2.50 -12.67
C ALA A 118 -4.48 -1.62 -11.94
N ASP A 119 -4.99 -2.07 -10.79
CA ASP A 119 -5.98 -1.34 -9.99
C ASP A 119 -5.37 -0.31 -9.03
N LEU A 120 -4.06 -0.38 -8.75
CA LEU A 120 -3.41 0.52 -7.79
C LEU A 120 -3.39 2.00 -8.23
N PRO A 121 -3.13 2.35 -9.51
CA PRO A 121 -3.17 3.73 -9.96
C PRO A 121 -4.53 4.40 -9.72
N VAL A 122 -5.63 3.66 -9.95
CA VAL A 122 -6.99 4.16 -9.69
C VAL A 122 -7.20 4.42 -8.19
N CYS A 123 -6.61 3.62 -7.31
CA CYS A 123 -6.65 3.87 -5.86
C CYS A 123 -5.80 5.08 -5.40
N LEU A 124 -4.90 5.58 -6.26
CA LEU A 124 -4.04 6.74 -6.01
C LEU A 124 -4.59 8.03 -6.65
N GLU A 125 -5.47 7.91 -7.64
CA GLU A 125 -6.22 9.01 -8.23
C GLU A 125 -7.26 9.53 -7.22
N ARG A 126 -7.06 10.77 -6.77
CA ARG A 126 -7.99 11.51 -5.89
C ARG A 126 -8.62 12.67 -6.63
#